data_AF-A0A1Y1L1Q6-F1
#
_entry.id   AF-A0A1Y1L1Q6-F1
#
_cell.length_a   1.000
_cell.length_b   1.000
_cell.length_c   1.000
_cell.angle_alpha   90.00
_cell.angle_beta   90.00
_cell.angle_gamma   90.00
#
_symmetry.space_group_name_H-M   'P 1'
#
loop_
_entity.id
_entity.type
_entity.pdbx_description
1 polymer ?
#
loop_
_entity_poly.entity_id
_entity_poly.type
_entity_poly.pdbx_seq_one_letter_code
_entity_poly.pdbx_strand_id
1 'polypeptide(L)'
;MITLPAGRGRQWMTGCSFKEFCLKKRGIISIKNHDTLCLARALVTVIAFKTKAANLRLFESGHPLQRQKALELCAAASVDLSNGGTIDHIRQFQDYTIVVYNHRMGKTGYFEGPRSPQRKVLNLLFEQEHYNVITSLTSAFTCGYFCELCRMRMNGRREHKDCKYICPCCHNNPPCSKVNAEVKCDNCNHDFRGQECFQLHKDQGLCDSLKRCRSCLASIWKGTKAHKCGFKKMHYVPS
;
A
#
# COMPACT_ATOMS: atom_id res chain seq x y z
N MET A 1 27.82 2.26 31.87
CA MET A 1 26.44 2.68 31.54
C MET A 1 26.38 2.95 30.04
N ILE A 2 25.70 2.10 29.27
CA ILE A 2 25.54 2.30 27.82
C ILE A 2 24.21 3.04 27.61
N THR A 3 24.27 4.32 27.27
CA THR A 3 23.11 5.11 26.89
C THR A 3 22.67 4.71 25.49
N LEU A 4 21.58 3.94 25.40
CA LEU A 4 20.92 3.69 24.12
C LEU A 4 20.37 5.01 23.57
N PRO A 5 20.62 5.36 22.29
CA PRO A 5 20.09 6.59 21.72
C PRO A 5 18.56 6.51 21.71
N ALA A 6 17.92 7.52 22.31
CA ALA A 6 16.48 7.67 22.27
C ALA A 6 16.02 7.73 20.80
N GLY A 7 15.18 6.78 20.40
CA GLY A 7 14.61 6.75 19.06
C GLY A 7 13.80 8.02 18.82
N ARG A 8 14.31 8.93 17.97
CA ARG A 8 13.53 10.07 17.49
C ARG A 8 12.34 9.47 16.76
N GLY A 9 11.13 9.72 17.26
CA GLY A 9 9.89 9.22 16.68
C GLY A 9 9.72 9.58 15.20
N ARG A 10 8.61 9.18 14.58
CA ARG A 10 8.34 9.45 13.15
C ARG A 10 8.44 10.96 12.86
N GLN A 11 9.53 11.38 12.22
CA GLN A 11 9.70 12.77 11.77
C GLN A 11 8.86 13.04 10.52
N TRP A 12 8.10 14.12 10.56
CA TRP A 12 7.39 14.65 9.42
C TRP A 12 8.40 15.37 8.52
N MET A 13 8.53 14.95 7.26
CA MET A 13 9.56 15.44 6.35
C MET A 13 9.04 16.57 5.46
N THR A 14 8.50 17.60 6.12
CA THR A 14 8.09 18.85 5.48
C THR A 14 9.33 19.71 5.19
N GLY A 15 9.49 20.18 3.95
CA GLY A 15 10.56 21.10 3.58
C GLY A 15 11.91 20.49 3.19
N CYS A 16 12.03 19.16 3.04
CA CYS A 16 13.25 18.55 2.47
C CYS A 16 13.14 18.38 0.94
N SER A 17 14.28 18.28 0.26
CA SER A 17 14.35 17.95 -1.16
C SER A 17 13.85 16.52 -1.43
N PHE A 18 13.50 16.23 -2.69
CA PHE A 18 13.06 14.88 -3.09
C PHE A 18 14.15 13.83 -2.85
N LYS A 19 15.41 14.18 -3.12
CA LYS A 19 16.57 13.33 -2.89
C LYS A 19 16.73 12.99 -1.41
N GLU A 20 16.68 14.00 -0.52
CA GLU A 20 16.72 13.77 0.93
C GLU A 20 15.51 12.96 1.42
N PHE A 21 14.35 13.18 0.80
CA PHE A 21 13.16 12.39 1.10
C PHE A 21 13.42 10.90 0.85
N CYS A 22 13.86 10.56 -0.35
CA CYS A 22 14.11 9.18 -0.75
C CYS A 22 15.21 8.51 0.08
N LEU A 23 16.32 9.23 0.36
CA LEU A 23 17.45 8.70 1.12
C LEU A 23 17.09 8.32 2.57
N LYS A 24 16.17 9.06 3.21
CA LYS A 24 15.77 8.79 4.60
C LYS A 24 14.69 7.71 4.71
N LYS A 25 14.04 7.31 3.61
CA LYS A 25 12.96 6.31 3.63
C LYS A 25 13.49 4.92 3.27
N ARG A 26 13.53 4.04 4.28
CA ARG A 26 13.89 2.61 4.10
C ARG A 26 13.04 1.84 3.07
N GLY A 27 11.85 2.33 2.76
CA GLY A 27 10.96 1.72 1.75
C GLY A 27 11.18 2.22 0.33
N ILE A 28 12.22 3.03 0.08
CA ILE A 28 12.52 3.62 -1.22
C ILE A 28 13.96 3.27 -1.60
N ILE A 29 14.16 2.73 -2.80
CA ILE A 29 15.47 2.64 -3.44
C ILE A 29 15.59 3.80 -4.41
N SER A 30 16.59 4.66 -4.18
CA SER A 30 16.89 5.77 -5.08
C SER A 30 17.68 5.25 -6.29
N ILE A 31 17.14 5.42 -7.49
CA ILE A 31 17.86 5.05 -8.71
C ILE A 31 18.95 6.09 -8.96
N LYS A 32 20.18 5.59 -9.13
CA LYS A 32 21.38 6.38 -9.39
C LYS A 32 21.75 6.21 -10.85
N ASN A 33 21.53 7.24 -11.66
CA ASN A 33 21.89 7.25 -13.07
C ASN A 33 22.10 8.69 -13.57
N HIS A 34 22.82 8.78 -14.69
CA HIS A 34 23.07 10.03 -15.43
C HIS A 34 22.50 9.97 -16.86
N ASP A 35 21.84 8.86 -17.22
CA ASP A 35 21.18 8.64 -18.50
C ASP A 35 19.67 8.89 -18.40
N THR A 36 18.96 8.80 -19.52
CA THR A 36 17.50 8.97 -19.59
C THR A 36 16.71 7.71 -19.20
N LEU A 37 17.39 6.64 -18.78
CA LEU A 37 16.81 5.32 -18.53
C LEU A 37 16.28 5.12 -17.10
N CYS A 38 16.00 6.18 -16.34
CA CYS A 38 15.59 6.08 -14.94
C CYS A 38 14.34 5.19 -14.77
N LEU A 39 13.38 5.24 -15.70
CA LEU A 39 12.20 4.36 -15.73
C LEU A 39 12.60 2.88 -15.85
N ALA A 40 13.36 2.51 -16.89
CA ALA A 40 13.75 1.11 -17.11
C ALA A 40 14.67 0.59 -16.00
N ARG A 41 15.58 1.43 -15.49
CA ARG A 41 16.42 1.12 -14.32
C ARG A 41 15.60 0.89 -13.06
N ALA A 42 14.54 1.68 -12.84
CA ALA A 42 13.61 1.46 -11.73
C ALA A 42 12.86 0.14 -11.90
N LEU A 43 12.38 -0.18 -13.10
CA LEU A 43 11.68 -1.43 -13.41
C LEU A 43 12.53 -2.66 -13.15
N VAL A 44 13.75 -2.73 -13.67
CA VAL A 44 14.64 -3.88 -13.42
C VAL A 44 15.00 -4.03 -11.94
N THR A 45 15.13 -2.90 -11.22
CA THR A 45 15.43 -2.89 -9.79
C THR A 45 14.26 -3.42 -8.96
N VAL A 46 13.03 -2.98 -9.25
CA VAL A 46 11.83 -3.47 -8.53
C VAL A 46 11.51 -4.92 -8.90
N ILE A 47 11.77 -5.34 -10.15
CA ILE A 47 11.66 -6.75 -10.55
C ILE A 47 12.64 -7.60 -9.75
N ALA A 48 13.92 -7.23 -9.70
CA ALA A 48 14.95 -7.92 -8.91
C ALA A 48 14.59 -7.99 -7.41
N PHE A 49 14.04 -6.91 -6.86
CA PHE A 49 13.55 -6.89 -5.48
C PHE A 49 12.42 -7.91 -5.27
N LYS A 50 11.43 -7.94 -6.16
CA LYS A 50 10.27 -8.85 -6.06
C LYS A 50 10.65 -10.31 -6.29
N THR A 51 11.66 -10.60 -7.10
CA THR A 51 12.16 -11.94 -7.36
C THR A 51 13.27 -12.38 -6.40
N LYS A 52 13.69 -11.51 -5.47
CA LYS A 52 14.82 -11.74 -4.56
C LYS A 52 16.11 -12.12 -5.31
N ALA A 53 16.36 -11.46 -6.43
CA ALA A 53 17.51 -11.75 -7.27
C ALA A 53 18.83 -11.40 -6.56
N ALA A 54 19.86 -12.24 -6.74
CA ALA A 54 21.16 -12.09 -6.09
C ALA A 54 21.87 -10.75 -6.43
N ASN A 55 21.56 -10.19 -7.61
CA ASN A 55 22.12 -8.95 -8.11
C ASN A 55 21.41 -7.68 -7.61
N LEU A 56 20.41 -7.77 -6.72
CA LEU A 56 19.68 -6.61 -6.20
C LEU A 56 20.63 -5.52 -5.66
N ARG A 57 21.65 -5.92 -4.88
CA ARG A 57 22.65 -4.98 -4.32
C ARG A 57 23.42 -4.21 -5.40
N LEU A 58 23.66 -4.84 -6.55
CA LEU A 58 24.31 -4.19 -7.69
C LEU A 58 23.38 -3.15 -8.32
N PHE A 59 22.07 -3.41 -8.34
CA PHE A 59 21.10 -2.46 -8.89
C PHE A 59 20.90 -1.26 -7.97
N GLU A 60 20.89 -1.48 -6.66
CA GLU A 60 20.83 -0.41 -5.64
C GLU A 60 22.03 0.54 -5.68
N SER A 61 23.20 0.05 -6.11
CA SER A 61 24.41 0.87 -6.23
C SER A 61 24.53 1.61 -7.56
N GLY A 62 23.69 1.29 -8.57
CA GLY A 62 23.79 1.84 -9.92
C GLY A 62 24.82 1.15 -10.82
N HIS A 63 25.19 -0.09 -10.50
CA HIS A 63 26.18 -0.89 -11.24
C HIS A 63 25.87 -0.99 -12.74
N PRO A 64 26.87 -1.07 -13.64
CA PRO A 64 26.66 -1.18 -15.09
C PRO A 64 25.70 -2.29 -15.52
N LEU A 65 25.66 -3.40 -14.78
CA LEU A 65 24.70 -4.50 -15.01
C LEU A 65 23.23 -4.04 -14.95
N GLN A 66 22.90 -3.05 -14.11
CA GLN A 66 21.55 -2.48 -14.06
C GLN A 66 21.19 -1.79 -15.39
N ARG A 67 22.14 -1.02 -15.97
CA ARG A 67 21.96 -0.36 -17.26
C ARG A 67 21.76 -1.39 -18.37
N GLN A 68 22.61 -2.41 -18.39
CA GLN A 68 22.50 -3.48 -19.38
C GLN A 68 21.12 -4.15 -19.33
N LYS A 69 20.66 -4.53 -18.13
CA LYS A 69 19.34 -5.15 -17.95
C LYS A 69 18.19 -4.19 -18.30
N ALA A 70 18.36 -2.90 -18.04
CA ALA A 70 17.38 -1.88 -18.43
C ALA A 70 17.25 -1.78 -19.96
N LEU A 71 18.37 -1.81 -20.69
CA LEU A 71 18.37 -1.82 -22.16
C LEU A 71 17.77 -3.11 -22.72
N GLU A 72 18.10 -4.27 -22.16
CA GLU A 72 17.50 -5.56 -22.53
C GLU A 72 15.97 -5.53 -22.32
N LEU A 73 15.51 -4.95 -21.21
CA LEU A 73 14.08 -4.78 -20.92
C LEU A 73 13.39 -3.86 -21.95
N CYS A 74 14.01 -2.73 -22.31
CA CYS A 74 13.51 -1.83 -23.34
C CYS A 74 13.42 -2.51 -24.70
N ALA A 75 14.46 -3.25 -25.09
CA ALA A 75 14.50 -3.97 -26.36
C ALA A 75 13.40 -5.06 -26.42
N ALA A 76 13.22 -5.83 -25.34
CA ALA A 76 12.18 -6.85 -25.27
C ALA A 76 10.76 -6.26 -25.37
N ALA A 77 10.54 -5.06 -24.82
CA ALA A 77 9.26 -4.38 -24.87
C ALA A 77 9.10 -3.45 -26.11
N SER A 78 10.11 -3.36 -26.98
CA SER A 78 10.16 -2.41 -28.11
C SER A 78 9.92 -0.94 -27.70
N VAL A 79 10.46 -0.53 -26.55
CA VAL A 79 10.29 0.82 -25.98
C VAL A 79 11.56 1.66 -26.17
N ASP A 80 11.44 2.82 -26.81
CA ASP A 80 12.51 3.81 -26.83
C ASP A 80 12.39 4.79 -25.64
N LEU A 81 13.46 4.88 -24.85
CA LEU A 81 13.56 5.78 -23.71
C LEU A 81 14.69 6.80 -23.88
N SER A 82 15.18 7.00 -25.10
CA SER A 82 16.23 7.96 -25.44
C SER A 82 15.94 9.36 -24.89
N ASN A 83 14.67 9.79 -24.94
CA ASN A 83 14.17 11.08 -24.44
C ASN A 83 13.54 11.02 -23.04
N GLY A 84 13.72 9.92 -22.30
CA GLY A 84 13.15 9.73 -20.98
C GLY A 84 11.85 8.93 -20.96
N GLY A 85 11.51 8.41 -19.78
CA GLY A 85 10.30 7.62 -19.54
C GLY A 85 9.08 8.47 -19.22
N THR A 86 7.98 8.20 -19.91
CA THR A 86 6.66 8.81 -19.64
C THR A 86 5.67 7.72 -19.21
N ILE A 87 4.46 8.11 -18.80
CA ILE A 87 3.40 7.14 -18.53
C ILE A 87 3.06 6.30 -19.77
N ASP A 88 3.16 6.86 -20.97
CA ASP A 88 2.84 6.12 -22.20
C ASP A 88 3.82 4.96 -22.41
N HIS A 89 5.10 5.17 -22.11
CA HIS A 89 6.10 4.11 -22.08
C HIS A 89 5.78 3.02 -21.04
N ILE A 90 5.22 3.39 -19.88
CA ILE A 90 4.85 2.44 -18.83
C ILE A 90 3.82 1.42 -19.34
N ARG A 91 2.87 1.82 -20.19
CA ARG A 91 1.80 0.94 -20.69
C ARG A 91 2.33 -0.21 -21.56
N GLN A 92 3.55 -0.10 -22.07
CA GLN A 92 4.17 -1.09 -22.94
C GLN A 92 4.76 -2.27 -22.14
N PHE A 93 5.00 -2.10 -20.83
CA PHE A 93 5.48 -3.18 -19.95
C PHE A 93 4.31 -3.99 -19.38
N GLN A 94 3.65 -4.78 -20.23
CA GLN A 94 2.35 -5.40 -19.94
C GLN A 94 2.37 -6.57 -18.95
N ASP A 95 3.52 -7.18 -18.66
CA ASP A 95 3.61 -8.33 -17.75
C ASP A 95 3.37 -7.98 -16.28
N TYR A 96 3.32 -6.69 -15.96
CA TYR A 96 3.26 -6.18 -14.60
C TYR A 96 2.08 -5.23 -14.39
N THR A 97 1.63 -5.15 -13.13
CA THR A 97 0.79 -4.04 -12.68
C THR A 97 1.71 -2.96 -12.14
N ILE A 98 1.98 -1.94 -12.95
CA ILE A 98 2.84 -0.82 -12.54
C ILE A 98 1.98 0.25 -11.88
N VAL A 99 2.35 0.64 -10.66
CA VAL A 99 1.71 1.72 -9.90
C VAL A 99 2.73 2.81 -9.65
N VAL A 100 2.47 4.01 -10.14
CA VAL A 100 3.34 5.18 -9.97
C VAL A 100 2.69 6.13 -8.99
N TYR A 101 3.41 6.47 -7.93
CA TYR A 101 3.03 7.51 -6.98
C TYR A 101 3.80 8.78 -7.32
N ASN A 102 3.15 9.95 -7.22
CA ASN A 102 3.80 11.26 -7.38
C ASN A 102 3.66 12.14 -6.14
N HIS A 103 3.29 11.53 -5.02
CA HIS A 103 3.04 12.25 -3.78
C HIS A 103 3.77 11.54 -2.63
N ARG A 104 4.50 12.31 -1.83
CA ARG A 104 5.32 11.79 -0.71
C ARG A 104 4.51 11.12 0.41
N MET A 105 3.18 11.26 0.37
CA MET A 105 2.25 10.55 1.25
C MET A 105 1.45 9.44 0.57
N GLY A 106 1.65 9.17 -0.72
CA GLY A 106 0.93 8.13 -1.45
C GLY A 106 -0.57 8.34 -1.63
N LYS A 107 -1.09 9.55 -1.33
CA LYS A 107 -2.53 9.88 -1.41
C LYS A 107 -3.06 9.79 -2.84
N THR A 108 -2.26 10.25 -3.81
CA THR A 108 -2.58 10.21 -5.23
C THR A 108 -1.63 9.23 -5.93
N GLY A 109 -2.21 8.33 -6.71
CA GLY A 109 -1.48 7.59 -7.73
C GLY A 109 -1.44 8.45 -8.99
N TYR A 110 -0.26 8.59 -9.59
CA TYR A 110 -0.07 9.24 -10.88
C TYR A 110 -0.51 8.34 -12.02
N PHE A 111 -0.25 7.04 -11.88
CA PHE A 111 -0.66 6.00 -12.82
C PHE A 111 -0.90 4.69 -12.07
N GLU A 112 -1.86 3.91 -12.52
CA GLU A 112 -2.05 2.53 -12.10
C GLU A 112 -2.43 1.67 -13.32
N GLY A 113 -1.58 0.70 -13.62
CA GLY A 113 -1.83 -0.29 -14.66
C GLY A 113 -2.92 -1.29 -14.23
N PRO A 114 -3.41 -2.10 -15.18
CA PRO A 114 -4.44 -3.09 -14.90
C PRO A 114 -3.94 -4.15 -13.89
N ARG A 115 -4.80 -4.48 -12.93
CA ARG A 115 -4.59 -5.54 -11.94
C ARG A 115 -5.14 -6.86 -12.47
N SER A 116 -4.37 -7.93 -12.35
CA SER A 116 -4.86 -9.31 -12.52
C SER A 116 -4.14 -10.24 -11.55
N PRO A 117 -4.73 -11.40 -11.18
CA PRO A 117 -4.09 -12.36 -10.28
C PRO A 117 -2.71 -12.86 -10.76
N GLN A 118 -2.46 -12.84 -12.06
CA GLN A 118 -1.22 -13.29 -12.69
C GLN A 118 -0.13 -12.21 -12.72
N ARG A 119 -0.50 -10.93 -12.55
CA ARG A 119 0.42 -9.80 -12.65
C ARG A 119 0.97 -9.42 -11.28
N LYS A 120 2.30 -9.28 -11.20
CA LYS A 120 2.96 -8.77 -9.98
C LYS A 120 2.87 -7.24 -9.96
N VAL A 121 2.56 -6.68 -8.78
CA VAL A 121 2.51 -5.23 -8.58
C VAL A 121 3.91 -4.66 -8.36
N LEU A 122 4.29 -3.69 -9.19
CA LEU A 122 5.54 -2.94 -9.13
C LEU A 122 5.23 -1.49 -8.73
N ASN A 123 5.71 -1.05 -7.58
CA ASN A 123 5.44 0.30 -7.07
C ASN A 123 6.64 1.22 -7.36
N LEU A 124 6.39 2.33 -8.02
CA LEU A 124 7.37 3.36 -8.36
C LEU A 124 7.00 4.70 -7.73
N LEU A 125 7.99 5.54 -7.47
CA LEU A 125 7.82 6.93 -7.05
C LEU A 125 8.39 7.83 -8.14
N PHE A 126 7.61 8.80 -8.60
CA PHE A 126 7.97 9.74 -9.65
C PHE A 126 7.87 11.17 -9.14
N GLU A 127 8.98 11.90 -9.17
CA GLU A 127 9.03 13.33 -8.83
C GLU A 127 10.20 13.94 -9.61
N GLN A 128 10.03 15.15 -10.16
CA GLN A 128 11.08 15.85 -10.93
C GLN A 128 11.66 15.01 -12.09
N GLU A 129 10.78 14.40 -12.90
CA GLU A 129 11.15 13.59 -14.07
C GLU A 129 12.03 12.36 -13.76
N HIS A 130 12.08 11.95 -12.49
CA HIS A 130 12.92 10.85 -12.04
C HIS A 130 12.12 9.75 -11.36
N TYR A 131 12.38 8.49 -11.74
CA TYR A 131 11.75 7.32 -11.15
C TYR A 131 12.63 6.68 -10.08
N ASN A 132 12.03 6.47 -8.91
CA ASN A 132 12.57 5.67 -7.81
C ASN A 132 11.68 4.45 -7.55
N VAL A 133 12.21 3.46 -6.83
CA VAL A 133 11.49 2.23 -6.52
C VAL A 133 10.91 2.29 -5.11
N ILE A 134 9.65 1.89 -4.95
CA ILE A 134 9.03 1.66 -3.64
C ILE A 134 9.05 0.16 -3.33
N THR A 135 9.87 -0.22 -2.36
CA THR A 135 9.98 -1.61 -1.88
C THR A 135 8.94 -1.94 -0.80
N SER A 136 8.51 -0.93 -0.03
CA SER A 136 7.48 -1.05 0.99
C SER A 136 6.70 0.25 1.11
N LEU A 137 5.39 0.20 0.84
CA LEU A 137 4.49 1.36 0.92
C LEU A 137 4.39 1.91 2.35
N THR A 138 4.37 1.05 3.36
CA THR A 138 4.31 1.46 4.77
C THR A 138 5.60 2.17 5.21
N SER A 139 6.76 1.67 4.78
CA SER A 139 8.05 2.30 5.06
C SER A 139 8.26 3.59 4.27
N ALA A 140 7.91 3.60 2.98
CA ALA A 140 8.01 4.78 2.11
C ALA A 140 7.12 5.92 2.61
N PHE A 141 5.87 5.61 2.93
CA PHE A 141 4.90 6.62 3.37
C PHE A 141 4.82 6.78 4.89
N THR A 142 5.60 6.05 5.68
CA THR A 142 5.67 6.22 7.14
C THR A 142 4.29 6.07 7.79
N CYS A 143 3.67 4.92 7.57
CA CYS A 143 2.41 4.51 8.18
C CYS A 143 2.51 3.06 8.67
N GLY A 144 1.62 2.65 9.58
CA GLY A 144 1.59 1.25 10.03
C GLY A 144 0.75 0.35 9.10
N TYR A 145 -0.15 0.95 8.33
CA TYR A 145 -0.91 0.28 7.29
C TYR A 145 -1.13 1.22 6.10
N PHE A 146 -1.09 0.67 4.90
CA PHE A 146 -1.42 1.36 3.65
C PHE A 146 -2.37 0.47 2.86
N CYS A 147 -3.55 0.97 2.53
CA CYS A 147 -4.44 0.27 1.62
C CYS A 147 -4.12 0.64 0.18
N GLU A 148 -3.73 -0.33 -0.65
CA GLU A 148 -3.44 -0.08 -2.06
C GLU A 148 -4.68 0.29 -2.89
N LEU A 149 -5.87 -0.15 -2.47
CA LEU A 149 -7.12 0.04 -3.21
C LEU A 149 -7.69 1.45 -3.04
N CYS A 150 -7.77 1.94 -1.80
CA CYS A 150 -8.25 3.29 -1.50
C CYS A 150 -7.13 4.32 -1.25
N ARG A 151 -5.87 3.87 -1.24
CA ARG A 151 -4.65 4.68 -1.00
C ARG A 151 -4.65 5.41 0.36
N MET A 152 -5.38 4.86 1.33
CA MET A 152 -5.47 5.41 2.68
C MET A 152 -4.34 4.89 3.58
N ARG A 153 -3.76 5.83 4.32
CA ARG A 153 -2.72 5.58 5.32
C ARG A 153 -3.32 5.53 6.71
N MET A 154 -2.89 4.57 7.52
CA MET A 154 -3.38 4.38 8.87
C MET A 154 -2.25 3.91 9.79
N ASN A 155 -2.47 3.99 11.12
CA ASN A 155 -1.50 3.45 12.07
C ASN A 155 -1.59 1.93 12.18
N GLY A 156 -2.74 1.34 11.83
CA GLY A 156 -2.88 -0.11 11.72
C GLY A 156 -4.09 -0.51 10.87
N ARG A 157 -4.12 -1.79 10.45
CA ARG A 157 -5.19 -2.35 9.61
C ARG A 157 -6.59 -2.22 10.25
N ARG A 158 -6.66 -2.18 11.59
CA ARG A 158 -7.92 -2.10 12.37
C ARG A 158 -8.64 -0.76 12.25
N GLU A 159 -7.92 0.29 11.90
CA GLU A 159 -8.48 1.64 11.66
C GLU A 159 -9.19 1.71 10.30
N HIS A 160 -8.98 0.70 9.44
CA HIS A 160 -9.44 0.69 8.05
C HIS A 160 -10.89 0.20 7.92
N LYS A 161 -11.81 0.94 8.52
CA LYS A 161 -13.23 0.55 8.64
C LYS A 161 -14.06 0.92 7.42
N ASP A 162 -13.81 2.08 6.83
CA ASP A 162 -14.67 2.69 5.80
C ASP A 162 -14.11 2.55 4.38
N CYS A 163 -13.47 1.42 4.09
CA CYS A 163 -12.92 1.19 2.76
C CYS A 163 -13.95 0.53 1.84
N LYS A 164 -14.34 1.26 0.79
CA LYS A 164 -15.31 0.82 -0.21
C LYS A 164 -14.89 -0.42 -1.02
N TYR A 165 -13.63 -0.83 -0.93
CA TYR A 165 -13.08 -1.98 -1.64
C TYR A 165 -12.90 -3.24 -0.78
N ILE A 166 -13.23 -3.15 0.52
CA ILE A 166 -13.20 -4.33 1.39
C ILE A 166 -14.57 -4.54 2.04
N CYS A 167 -14.87 -5.78 2.37
CA CYS A 167 -16.05 -6.10 3.15
C CYS A 167 -15.88 -5.59 4.59
N PRO A 168 -16.81 -4.81 5.16
CA PRO A 168 -16.68 -4.32 6.54
C PRO A 168 -16.82 -5.44 7.59
N CYS A 169 -17.39 -6.59 7.23
CA CYS A 169 -17.60 -7.71 8.16
C CYS A 169 -16.41 -8.69 8.16
N CYS A 170 -16.01 -9.18 6.99
CA CYS A 170 -14.94 -10.17 6.86
C CYS A 170 -13.61 -9.59 6.35
N HIS A 171 -13.53 -8.30 6.03
CA HIS A 171 -12.32 -7.64 5.53
C HIS A 171 -11.76 -8.20 4.22
N ASN A 172 -12.54 -9.03 3.50
CA ASN A 172 -12.16 -9.57 2.19
C ASN A 172 -12.26 -8.51 1.08
N ASN A 173 -11.52 -8.70 -0.01
CA ASN A 173 -11.59 -7.91 -1.25
C ASN A 173 -11.82 -8.87 -2.44
N PRO A 174 -12.85 -8.66 -3.28
CA PRO A 174 -13.82 -7.56 -3.26
C PRO A 174 -14.79 -7.60 -2.06
N PRO A 175 -15.55 -6.52 -1.80
CA PRO A 175 -16.59 -6.53 -0.78
C PRO A 175 -17.64 -7.61 -1.07
N CYS A 176 -18.10 -8.32 -0.05
CA CYS A 176 -19.13 -9.34 -0.21
C CYS A 176 -20.45 -8.74 -0.72
N SER A 177 -21.12 -9.48 -1.62
CA SER A 177 -22.41 -9.10 -2.22
C SER A 177 -23.48 -8.86 -1.16
N LYS A 178 -24.26 -7.78 -1.29
CA LYS A 178 -25.37 -7.47 -0.37
C LYS A 178 -26.66 -8.24 -0.68
N VAL A 179 -26.69 -9.01 -1.78
CA VAL A 179 -27.89 -9.73 -2.24
C VAL A 179 -28.11 -11.03 -1.47
N ASN A 180 -27.03 -11.59 -0.91
CA ASN A 180 -27.10 -12.86 -0.18
C ASN A 180 -27.85 -12.71 1.14
N ALA A 181 -28.55 -13.78 1.54
CA ALA A 181 -29.21 -13.85 2.84
C ALA A 181 -28.23 -13.58 3.99
N GLU A 182 -28.68 -12.81 4.99
CA GLU A 182 -27.84 -12.47 6.13
C GLU A 182 -27.62 -13.67 7.06
N VAL A 183 -26.37 -13.87 7.47
CA VAL A 183 -25.99 -14.87 8.47
C VAL A 183 -25.58 -14.16 9.74
N LYS A 184 -26.22 -14.47 10.87
CA LYS A 184 -25.90 -13.88 12.18
C LYS A 184 -24.92 -14.75 12.94
N CYS A 185 -23.97 -14.12 13.64
CA CYS A 185 -23.06 -14.84 14.54
C CYS A 185 -23.32 -14.49 15.99
N ASP A 186 -23.63 -15.48 16.83
CA ASP A 186 -23.88 -15.25 18.25
C ASP A 186 -22.63 -14.87 19.06
N ASN A 187 -21.44 -15.29 18.61
CA ASN A 187 -20.18 -15.01 19.30
C ASN A 187 -19.70 -13.57 19.13
N CYS A 188 -19.60 -13.09 17.88
CA CYS A 188 -19.13 -11.73 17.58
C CYS A 188 -20.27 -10.73 17.36
N ASN A 189 -21.52 -11.20 17.32
CA ASN A 189 -22.73 -10.40 17.14
C ASN A 189 -22.75 -9.60 15.82
N HIS A 190 -21.96 -9.98 14.80
CA HIS A 190 -22.01 -9.37 13.46
C HIS A 190 -23.04 -10.08 12.55
N ASP A 191 -23.59 -9.31 11.60
CA ASP A 191 -24.38 -9.84 10.48
C ASP A 191 -23.49 -9.92 9.23
N PHE A 192 -23.50 -11.07 8.59
CA PHE A 192 -22.64 -11.41 7.45
C PHE A 192 -23.46 -11.52 6.18
N ARG A 193 -22.83 -11.16 5.06
CA ARG A 193 -23.45 -11.16 3.74
C ARG A 193 -23.35 -12.54 3.08
N GLY A 194 -24.13 -13.49 3.57
CA GLY A 194 -24.08 -14.90 3.19
C GLY A 194 -23.03 -15.73 3.93
N GLN A 195 -23.10 -17.04 3.72
CA GLN A 195 -22.28 -18.02 4.43
C GLN A 195 -20.78 -17.87 4.16
N GLU A 196 -20.39 -17.55 2.92
CA GLU A 196 -18.99 -17.33 2.55
C GLU A 196 -18.37 -16.16 3.33
N CYS A 197 -19.11 -15.05 3.47
CA CYS A 197 -18.65 -13.89 4.26
C CYS A 197 -18.40 -14.29 5.72
N PHE A 198 -19.28 -15.11 6.30
CA PHE A 198 -19.13 -15.62 7.65
C PHE A 198 -17.91 -16.56 7.79
N GLN A 199 -17.72 -17.47 6.84
CA GLN A 199 -16.59 -18.40 6.87
C GLN A 199 -15.25 -17.67 6.74
N LEU A 200 -15.12 -16.75 5.78
CA LEU A 200 -13.92 -15.92 5.62
C LEU A 200 -13.59 -15.10 6.86
N HIS A 201 -14.61 -14.64 7.60
CA HIS A 201 -14.42 -13.92 8.85
C HIS A 201 -13.84 -14.83 9.95
N LYS A 202 -14.30 -16.08 10.04
CA LYS A 202 -13.76 -17.09 10.97
C LYS A 202 -12.33 -17.48 10.60
N ASP A 203 -12.07 -17.77 9.33
CA ASP A 203 -10.77 -18.24 8.85
C ASP A 203 -9.67 -17.19 9.06
N GLN A 204 -10.02 -15.91 9.03
CA GLN A 204 -9.11 -14.80 9.33
C GLN A 204 -8.95 -14.53 10.84
N GLY A 205 -9.57 -15.32 11.73
CA GLY A 205 -9.52 -15.13 13.18
C GLY A 205 -10.20 -13.84 13.67
N LEU A 206 -11.08 -13.25 12.85
CA LEU A 206 -11.75 -11.99 13.17
C LEU A 206 -12.86 -12.18 14.21
N CYS A 207 -13.48 -13.36 14.29
CA CYS A 207 -14.60 -13.63 15.20
C CYS A 207 -14.25 -13.36 16.67
N ASP A 208 -13.03 -13.69 17.08
CA ASP A 208 -12.56 -13.47 18.45
C ASP A 208 -11.96 -12.08 18.67
N SER A 209 -11.57 -11.44 17.58
CA SER A 209 -10.83 -10.17 17.59
C SER A 209 -11.72 -8.95 17.33
N LEU A 210 -12.91 -9.12 16.75
CA LEU A 210 -13.80 -8.06 16.28
C LEU A 210 -15.24 -8.38 16.68
N LYS A 211 -15.74 -7.70 17.71
CA LYS A 211 -17.11 -7.88 18.21
C LYS A 211 -17.96 -6.65 17.90
N ARG A 212 -19.26 -6.84 17.68
CA ARG A 212 -20.23 -5.74 17.53
C ARG A 212 -20.97 -5.49 18.83
N CYS A 213 -20.94 -4.26 19.33
CA CYS A 213 -21.72 -3.86 20.50
C CYS A 213 -23.21 -4.10 20.25
N ARG A 214 -23.91 -4.80 21.15
CA ARG A 214 -25.36 -5.02 21.03
C ARG A 214 -26.17 -3.72 21.18
N SER A 215 -25.66 -2.74 21.91
CA SER A 215 -26.39 -1.50 22.23
C SER A 215 -26.20 -0.38 21.20
N CYS A 216 -24.98 -0.16 20.71
CA CYS A 216 -24.69 0.95 19.77
C CYS A 216 -24.23 0.47 18.39
N LEU A 217 -24.19 -0.85 18.16
CA LEU A 217 -23.79 -1.48 16.89
C LEU A 217 -22.36 -1.17 16.42
N ALA A 218 -21.54 -0.52 17.25
CA ALA A 218 -20.15 -0.22 16.94
C ALA A 218 -19.29 -1.49 16.93
N SER A 219 -18.37 -1.59 15.96
CA SER A 219 -17.33 -2.63 15.91
C SER A 219 -16.19 -2.32 16.87
N ILE A 220 -15.90 -3.27 17.75
CA ILE A 220 -14.95 -3.21 18.86
C ILE A 220 -13.86 -4.25 18.63
N TRP A 221 -12.60 -3.80 18.60
CA TRP A 221 -11.45 -4.68 18.45
C TRP A 221 -10.93 -5.15 19.82
N LYS A 222 -10.52 -6.41 19.91
CA LYS A 222 -9.82 -6.95 21.08
C LYS A 222 -8.49 -6.20 21.27
N GLY A 223 -8.20 -5.79 22.51
CA GLY A 223 -6.98 -5.07 22.88
C GLY A 223 -6.99 -3.57 22.58
N THR A 224 -8.13 -2.98 22.19
CA THR A 224 -8.28 -1.51 22.20
C THR A 224 -8.77 -1.01 23.55
N LYS A 225 -8.75 0.31 23.76
CA LYS A 225 -9.36 0.96 24.93
C LYS A 225 -10.78 0.41 25.16
N ALA A 226 -11.16 0.26 26.43
CA ALA A 226 -12.48 -0.21 26.81
C ALA A 226 -13.57 0.61 26.10
N HIS A 227 -14.49 -0.09 25.43
CA HIS A 227 -15.61 0.55 24.75
C HIS A 227 -16.56 1.16 25.79
N LYS A 228 -16.84 2.47 25.67
CA LYS A 228 -17.86 3.16 26.46
C LYS A 228 -19.09 3.39 25.60
N CYS A 229 -20.20 2.73 25.92
CA CYS A 229 -21.48 2.90 25.24
C CYS A 229 -22.22 4.10 25.85
N GLY A 230 -22.98 4.88 25.05
CA GLY A 230 -23.94 5.86 25.60
C GLY A 230 -23.82 7.33 25.21
N PHE A 231 -22.87 7.77 24.37
CA PHE A 231 -22.88 9.15 23.87
C PHE A 231 -23.72 9.30 22.59
N LYS A 232 -25.05 9.18 22.70
CA LYS A 232 -25.94 9.92 21.80
C LYS A 232 -25.98 11.35 22.34
N LYS A 233 -25.53 12.35 21.59
CA LYS A 233 -25.96 13.73 21.85
C LYS A 233 -27.48 13.73 21.67
N MET A 234 -28.22 13.60 22.77
CA MET A 234 -29.61 14.03 22.78
C MET A 234 -29.55 15.55 22.62
N HIS A 235 -29.95 16.04 21.46
CA HIS A 235 -30.37 17.42 21.35
C HIS A 235 -31.60 17.55 22.27
N TYR A 236 -31.39 18.19 23.41
CA TYR A 236 -32.48 18.59 24.30
C TYR A 236 -33.31 19.61 23.51
N VAL A 237 -34.55 19.25 23.19
CA VAL A 237 -35.56 20.20 22.71
C VAL A 237 -36.38 20.55 23.95
N PRO A 238 -36.30 21.78 24.48
CA PRO A 238 -37.17 22.21 25.56
C PRO A 238 -38.61 22.34 25.06
N SER A 239 -39.53 21.99 25.95
CA SER A 239 -40.98 22.09 25.84
C SER A 239 -41.48 23.48 25.45
#